data_AF-A0A9P0EDV4-F1
#
_entry.id   AF-A0A9P0EDV4-F1
#
_cell.length_a   1.000
_cell.length_b   1.000
_cell.length_c   1.000
_cell.angle_alpha   90.00
_cell.angle_beta   90.00
_cell.angle_gamma   90.00
#
_symmetry.space_group_name_H-M   'P 1'
#
loop_
_entity.id
_entity.type
_entity.pdbx_description
1 polymer ?
#
loop_
_entity_poly.entity_id
_entity_poly.type
_entity_poly.pdbx_seq_one_letter_code
_entity_poly.pdbx_strand_id
1 'polypeptide(L)'
;MDTDADDEYKIRHRFPVIGVEPVMFLYMAAFMTTTVVEEQFFVYKACSVNLGYPKNICHHINEQIYKNYSTQVQIEVSKFHQYENIASHAVPVILAFILGSWSDRVGRKLPMLLGLMGCLVYSFMIFINALFETWPVEMILFTASFPSALTGSHLTVFMACFTYLSDTTTSEQRTLRTTLLEVAYLLPMPIGVAFGSYLFNGPLYRSYGGMFLVNSLFLFIAIVYTFFVIPWRTRDSLEGDYNACTIKHFSNTLKTLVTKRKEGRRLLLILCLIGLALYTLQRGMLCFCFVDSNNNYLFTLIYLFLPFLPFGYTRFCRNRISQHVCHSCY
;
A
#
# COMPACT_ATOMS: atom_id res chain seq x y z
N MET A 1 1.88 28.89 34.99
CA MET A 1 1.74 27.42 35.05
C MET A 1 0.43 26.95 34.39
N ASP A 2 -0.47 27.87 34.02
CA ASP A 2 -1.75 27.55 33.34
C ASP A 2 -1.69 27.60 31.79
N THR A 3 -0.61 28.10 31.18
CA THR A 3 -0.50 28.22 29.71
C THR A 3 -0.26 26.88 29.01
N ASP A 4 0.47 25.95 29.63
CA ASP A 4 0.77 24.65 29.02
C ASP A 4 -0.45 23.72 28.99
N ALA A 5 -1.34 23.82 29.99
CA ALA A 5 -2.57 23.03 30.06
C ALA A 5 -3.62 23.51 29.04
N ASP A 6 -3.70 24.83 28.80
CA ASP A 6 -4.59 25.41 27.80
C ASP A 6 -4.14 25.13 26.36
N ASP A 7 -2.83 25.07 26.11
CA ASP A 7 -2.28 24.68 24.81
C ASP A 7 -2.47 23.18 24.54
N GLU A 8 -2.27 22.32 25.54
CA GLU A 8 -2.56 20.88 25.44
C GLU A 8 -4.06 20.62 25.20
N TYR A 9 -4.94 21.39 25.85
CA TYR A 9 -6.41 21.32 25.66
C TYR A 9 -6.84 21.81 24.27
N LYS A 10 -6.25 22.89 23.74
CA LYS A 10 -6.53 23.40 22.38
C LYS A 10 -6.03 22.45 21.28
N ILE A 11 -4.88 21.79 21.47
CA ILE A 11 -4.38 20.78 20.52
C ILE A 11 -5.33 19.58 20.46
N ARG A 12 -5.86 19.16 21.62
CA ARG A 12 -6.78 18.02 21.76
C ARG A 12 -8.11 18.19 20.99
N HIS A 13 -8.54 19.43 20.74
CA HIS A 13 -9.75 19.75 19.99
C HIS A 13 -9.52 20.25 18.55
N ARG A 14 -8.27 20.38 18.10
CA ARG A 14 -7.96 20.88 16.74
C ARG A 14 -8.04 19.82 15.64
N PHE A 15 -8.00 18.53 15.99
CA PHE A 15 -8.08 17.43 15.01
C PHE A 15 -9.32 16.57 15.25
N PRO A 16 -10.15 16.30 14.22
CA PRO A 16 -11.31 15.45 14.38
C PRO A 16 -10.91 14.05 14.86
N VAL A 17 -11.79 13.42 15.65
CA VAL A 17 -11.61 12.05 16.18
C VAL A 17 -11.44 11.03 15.05
N ILE A 18 -11.91 11.37 13.85
CA ILE A 18 -11.77 10.62 12.60
C ILE A 18 -10.84 11.42 11.67
N GLY A 19 -9.69 10.85 11.32
CA GLY A 19 -8.67 11.50 10.50
C GLY A 19 -8.46 10.77 9.17
N VAL A 20 -7.45 9.91 9.14
CA VAL A 20 -6.97 9.18 7.96
C VAL A 20 -7.62 7.82 7.77
N GLU A 21 -8.34 7.32 8.77
CA GLU A 21 -8.96 6.00 8.76
C GLU A 21 -9.96 5.83 7.60
N PRO A 22 -10.86 6.81 7.29
CA PRO A 22 -11.77 6.67 6.16
C PRO A 22 -11.08 6.75 4.80
N VAL A 23 -10.00 7.52 4.68
CA VAL A 23 -9.17 7.58 3.46
C VAL A 23 -8.62 6.20 3.17
N MET A 24 -8.06 5.57 4.20
CA MET A 24 -7.49 4.23 4.12
C MET A 24 -8.52 3.19 3.70
N PHE A 25 -9.70 3.25 4.33
CA PHE A 25 -10.82 2.38 4.02
C PHE A 25 -11.28 2.53 2.57
N LEU A 26 -11.52 3.76 2.11
CA LEU A 26 -11.99 4.04 0.75
C LEU A 26 -10.95 3.63 -0.30
N TYR A 27 -9.69 3.97 -0.07
CA TYR A 27 -8.58 3.57 -0.95
C TYR A 27 -8.48 2.04 -1.06
N MET A 28 -8.53 1.32 0.05
CA MET A 28 -8.44 -0.14 0.02
C MET A 28 -9.70 -0.80 -0.56
N ALA A 29 -10.88 -0.25 -0.27
CA ALA A 29 -12.13 -0.70 -0.88
C ALA A 29 -12.09 -0.55 -2.41
N ALA A 30 -11.56 0.57 -2.91
CA ALA A 30 -11.37 0.82 -4.33
C ALA A 30 -10.48 -0.27 -4.96
N PHE A 31 -9.28 -0.46 -4.42
CA PHE A 31 -8.33 -1.45 -4.89
C PHE A 31 -8.90 -2.88 -4.85
N MET A 32 -9.45 -3.29 -3.72
CA MET A 32 -9.94 -4.67 -3.51
C MET A 32 -11.20 -4.99 -4.31
N THR A 33 -11.98 -3.98 -4.72
CA THR A 33 -13.13 -4.17 -5.61
C THR A 33 -12.69 -4.54 -7.03
N THR A 34 -11.52 -4.08 -7.48
CA THR A 34 -11.04 -4.33 -8.85
C THR A 34 -9.93 -5.36 -8.97
N THR A 35 -9.25 -5.76 -7.90
CA THR A 35 -8.11 -6.71 -7.96
C THR A 35 -8.40 -7.93 -8.83
N VAL A 36 -9.50 -8.65 -8.57
CA VAL A 36 -9.87 -9.85 -9.34
C VAL A 36 -10.18 -9.51 -10.80
N VAL A 37 -10.87 -8.40 -11.05
CA VAL A 37 -11.26 -8.00 -12.41
C VAL A 37 -10.06 -7.56 -13.22
N GLU A 38 -9.10 -6.89 -12.58
CA GLU A 38 -7.85 -6.44 -13.16
C GLU A 38 -6.98 -7.63 -13.59
N GLU A 39 -6.84 -8.64 -12.73
CA GLU A 39 -6.16 -9.90 -13.08
C GLU A 39 -6.81 -10.58 -14.28
N GLN A 40 -8.15 -10.70 -14.29
CA GLN A 40 -8.88 -11.28 -15.43
C GLN A 40 -8.73 -10.44 -16.70
N PHE A 41 -8.64 -9.11 -16.58
CA PHE A 41 -8.42 -8.23 -17.72
C PHE A 41 -7.04 -8.43 -18.35
N PHE A 42 -5.98 -8.58 -17.54
CA PHE A 42 -4.64 -8.87 -18.05
C PHE A 42 -4.58 -10.23 -18.76
N VAL A 43 -5.21 -11.26 -18.20
CA VAL A 43 -5.35 -12.59 -18.84
C VAL A 43 -6.09 -12.47 -20.18
N TYR A 44 -7.20 -11.74 -20.22
CA TYR A 44 -7.99 -11.54 -21.42
C TYR A 44 -7.19 -10.83 -22.53
N LYS A 45 -6.44 -9.79 -22.19
CA LYS A 45 -5.61 -9.03 -23.14
C LYS A 45 -4.41 -9.84 -23.63
N ALA A 46 -3.76 -10.61 -22.75
CA ALA A 46 -2.67 -11.52 -23.15
C ALA A 46 -3.17 -12.60 -24.12
N CYS A 47 -4.35 -13.17 -23.86
CA CYS A 47 -4.96 -14.18 -24.70
C CYS A 47 -5.37 -13.66 -26.08
N SER A 48 -6.03 -12.51 -26.13
CA SER A 48 -6.60 -11.96 -27.37
C SER A 48 -5.59 -11.21 -28.22
N VAL A 49 -4.74 -10.36 -27.62
CA VAL A 49 -3.85 -9.46 -28.37
C VAL A 49 -2.46 -10.07 -28.55
N ASN A 50 -1.85 -10.59 -27.48
CA ASN A 50 -0.47 -11.05 -27.55
C ASN A 50 -0.36 -12.43 -28.25
N LEU A 51 -1.30 -13.33 -27.97
CA LEU A 51 -1.35 -14.67 -28.59
C LEU A 51 -2.32 -14.79 -29.77
N GLY A 52 -3.20 -13.81 -29.98
CA GLY A 52 -4.10 -13.78 -31.13
C GLY A 52 -5.21 -14.84 -31.10
N TYR A 53 -5.57 -15.38 -29.93
CA TYR A 53 -6.60 -16.41 -29.84
C TYR A 53 -8.02 -15.85 -30.02
N PRO A 54 -8.97 -16.65 -30.54
CA PRO A 54 -10.35 -16.21 -30.70
C PRO A 54 -11.00 -15.89 -29.34
N LYS A 55 -11.78 -14.81 -29.30
CA LYS A 55 -12.41 -14.27 -28.07
C LYS A 55 -13.17 -15.34 -27.26
N ASN A 56 -13.80 -16.31 -27.93
CA ASN A 56 -14.55 -17.39 -27.28
C ASN A 56 -13.68 -18.26 -26.37
N ILE A 57 -12.43 -18.52 -26.75
CA ILE A 57 -11.47 -19.27 -25.93
C ILE A 57 -11.03 -18.41 -24.75
N CYS A 58 -10.75 -17.13 -24.97
CA CYS A 58 -10.29 -16.22 -23.92
C CYS A 58 -11.32 -16.01 -22.81
N HIS A 59 -12.62 -16.03 -23.12
CA HIS A 59 -13.68 -15.96 -22.10
C HIS A 59 -13.86 -17.25 -21.29
N HIS A 60 -13.48 -18.40 -21.84
CA HIS A 60 -13.62 -19.73 -21.22
C HIS A 60 -12.27 -20.36 -20.87
N ILE A 61 -11.22 -19.54 -20.74
CA ILE A 61 -9.85 -20.04 -20.62
C ILE A 61 -9.58 -20.86 -19.35
N ASN A 62 -10.46 -20.73 -18.34
CA ASN A 62 -10.39 -21.50 -17.10
C ASN A 62 -10.98 -22.91 -17.24
N GLU A 63 -11.58 -23.27 -18.38
CA GLU A 63 -12.09 -24.62 -18.60
C GLU A 63 -10.97 -25.63 -18.90
N GLN A 64 -11.13 -26.86 -18.39
CA GLN A 64 -10.14 -27.92 -18.53
C GLN A 64 -9.79 -28.27 -19.99
N ILE A 65 -10.74 -28.03 -20.91
CA ILE A 65 -10.58 -28.26 -22.36
C ILE A 65 -9.46 -27.39 -22.94
N TYR A 66 -9.27 -26.18 -22.39
CA TYR A 66 -8.29 -25.20 -22.88
C TYR A 66 -7.00 -25.16 -22.05
N LYS A 67 -6.72 -26.19 -21.25
CA LYS A 67 -5.55 -26.22 -20.35
C LYS A 67 -4.21 -25.92 -21.04
N ASN A 68 -4.03 -26.40 -22.27
CA ASN A 68 -2.80 -26.10 -23.03
C ASN A 68 -2.68 -24.61 -23.41
N TYR A 69 -3.80 -23.96 -23.71
CA TYR A 69 -3.86 -22.52 -24.00
C TYR A 69 -3.72 -21.69 -22.73
N SER A 70 -4.34 -22.12 -21.62
CA SER A 70 -4.25 -21.44 -20.34
C SER A 70 -2.82 -21.40 -19.83
N THR A 71 -2.05 -22.48 -19.98
CA THR A 71 -0.62 -22.49 -19.62
C THR A 71 0.18 -21.46 -20.41
N GLN A 72 -0.04 -21.34 -21.72
CA GLN A 72 0.68 -20.34 -22.54
C GLN A 72 0.32 -18.91 -22.14
N VAL A 73 -0.97 -18.63 -21.94
CA VAL A 73 -1.43 -17.31 -21.47
C VAL A 73 -0.86 -16.98 -20.09
N GLN A 74 -0.85 -17.94 -19.16
CA GLN A 74 -0.30 -17.74 -17.82
C GLN A 74 1.19 -17.41 -17.85
N ILE A 75 1.97 -18.01 -18.76
CA ILE A 75 3.39 -17.68 -18.92
C ILE A 75 3.56 -16.21 -19.34
N GLU A 76 2.79 -15.75 -20.33
CA GLU A 76 2.87 -14.36 -20.80
C GLU A 76 2.39 -13.37 -19.73
N VAL A 77 1.30 -13.66 -19.03
CA VAL A 77 0.82 -12.83 -17.91
C VAL A 77 1.85 -12.80 -16.76
N SER A 78 2.49 -13.93 -16.47
CA SER A 78 3.53 -14.00 -15.42
C SER A 78 4.74 -13.13 -15.77
N LYS A 79 5.20 -13.15 -17.03
CA LYS A 79 6.27 -12.26 -17.49
C LYS A 79 5.85 -10.79 -17.36
N PHE A 80 4.64 -10.45 -17.79
CA PHE A 80 4.10 -9.11 -17.65
C PHE A 80 4.08 -8.65 -16.18
N HIS A 81 3.56 -9.49 -15.27
CA HIS A 81 3.48 -9.17 -13.85
C HIS A 81 4.86 -9.00 -13.21
N GLN A 82 5.89 -9.72 -13.67
CA GLN A 82 7.27 -9.48 -13.21
C GLN A 82 7.74 -8.07 -13.55
N TYR A 83 7.56 -7.62 -14.80
CA TYR A 83 7.94 -6.27 -15.21
C TYR A 83 7.09 -5.19 -14.51
N GLU A 84 5.79 -5.43 -14.36
CA GLU A 84 4.86 -4.54 -13.68
C GLU A 84 5.23 -4.38 -12.20
N ASN A 85 5.48 -5.46 -11.45
CA ASN A 85 5.94 -5.39 -10.07
C ASN A 85 7.25 -4.61 -9.92
N ILE A 86 8.22 -4.84 -10.83
CA ILE A 86 9.49 -4.12 -10.81
C ILE A 86 9.25 -2.62 -11.03
N ALA A 87 8.46 -2.23 -12.03
CA ALA A 87 8.16 -0.83 -12.31
C ALA A 87 7.37 -0.15 -11.18
N SER A 88 6.33 -0.83 -10.68
CA SER A 88 5.40 -0.34 -9.67
C SER A 88 6.01 -0.28 -8.26
N HIS A 89 7.12 -0.96 -7.98
CA HIS A 89 7.79 -0.92 -6.67
C HIS A 89 9.19 -0.31 -6.69
N ALA A 90 10.02 -0.55 -7.70
CA ALA A 90 11.39 -0.03 -7.72
C ALA A 90 11.42 1.51 -7.77
N VAL A 91 10.59 2.11 -8.62
CA VAL A 91 10.52 3.57 -8.78
C VAL A 91 9.96 4.23 -7.51
N PRO A 92 8.82 3.78 -6.94
CA PRO A 92 8.31 4.36 -5.70
C PRO A 92 9.19 4.18 -4.48
N VAL A 93 10.03 3.13 -4.40
CA VAL A 93 10.97 2.98 -3.28
C VAL A 93 11.99 4.11 -3.27
N ILE A 94 12.56 4.45 -4.42
CA ILE A 94 13.49 5.58 -4.55
C ILE A 94 12.76 6.89 -4.23
N LEU A 95 11.55 7.05 -4.76
CA LEU A 95 10.73 8.23 -4.50
C LEU A 95 10.29 8.35 -3.04
N ALA A 96 10.01 7.25 -2.35
CA ALA A 96 9.58 7.27 -0.95
C ALA A 96 10.65 7.87 -0.04
N PHE A 97 11.94 7.68 -0.32
CA PHE A 97 13.01 8.36 0.41
C PHE A 97 12.98 9.89 0.21
N ILE A 98 12.72 10.34 -1.02
CA ILE A 98 12.63 11.76 -1.35
C ILE A 98 11.35 12.36 -0.74
N LEU A 99 10.21 11.73 -1.03
CA LEU A 99 8.89 12.11 -0.55
C LEU A 99 8.78 12.06 0.97
N GLY A 100 9.46 11.13 1.65
CA GLY A 100 9.53 11.09 3.10
C GLY A 100 10.16 12.37 3.67
N SER A 101 11.33 12.75 3.14
CA SER A 101 12.02 13.99 3.56
C SER A 101 11.27 15.27 3.20
N TRP A 102 10.56 15.25 2.06
CA TRP A 102 9.72 16.36 1.60
C TRP A 102 8.44 16.50 2.43
N SER A 103 7.80 15.37 2.76
CA SER A 103 6.60 15.24 3.60
C SER A 103 6.79 15.86 4.98
N ASP A 104 7.97 15.72 5.57
CA ASP A 104 8.31 16.29 6.89
C ASP A 104 8.25 17.83 6.91
N ARG A 105 8.44 18.50 5.76
CA ARG A 105 8.53 19.97 5.68
C ARG A 105 7.28 20.62 5.11
N VAL A 106 6.74 20.04 4.05
CA VAL A 106 5.60 20.60 3.31
C VAL A 106 4.27 20.24 3.98
N GLY A 107 4.26 19.19 4.80
CA GLY A 107 3.08 18.66 5.47
C GLY A 107 2.64 17.33 4.86
N ARG A 108 1.88 16.55 5.64
CA ARG A 108 1.52 15.17 5.30
C ARG A 108 0.41 15.06 4.24
N LYS A 109 -0.37 16.13 4.04
CA LYS A 109 -1.51 16.16 3.12
C LYS A 109 -1.10 16.04 1.66
N LEU A 110 -0.03 16.73 1.25
CA LEU A 110 0.42 16.75 -0.15
C LEU A 110 0.91 15.39 -0.64
N PRO A 111 1.81 14.68 0.07
CA PRO A 111 2.19 13.31 -0.29
C PRO A 111 0.99 12.37 -0.38
N MET A 112 0.03 12.47 0.56
CA MET A 112 -1.17 11.64 0.53
C MET A 112 -2.03 11.92 -0.72
N LEU A 113 -2.26 13.19 -1.06
CA LEU A 113 -2.98 13.57 -2.28
C LEU A 113 -2.23 13.12 -3.53
N LEU A 114 -0.90 13.27 -3.59
CA LEU A 114 -0.11 12.80 -4.72
C LEU A 114 -0.25 11.29 -4.94
N GLY A 115 -0.16 10.49 -3.87
CA GLY A 115 -0.35 9.05 -3.97
C GLY A 115 -1.75 8.65 -4.43
N LEU A 116 -2.79 9.31 -3.90
CA LEU A 116 -4.18 9.06 -4.32
C LEU A 116 -4.42 9.47 -5.79
N MET A 117 -3.86 10.61 -6.22
CA MET A 117 -3.92 11.05 -7.62
C MET A 117 -3.21 10.06 -8.55
N GLY A 118 -2.07 9.51 -8.12
CA GLY A 118 -1.39 8.43 -8.83
C GLY A 118 -2.26 7.20 -9.06
N CYS A 119 -2.95 6.75 -7.99
CA CYS A 119 -3.89 5.64 -8.06
C CYS A 119 -5.07 5.94 -8.99
N LEU A 120 -5.57 7.18 -9.01
CA LEU A 120 -6.64 7.61 -9.90
C LEU A 120 -6.16 7.61 -11.36
N VAL A 121 -4.97 8.14 -11.63
CA VAL A 121 -4.35 8.10 -12.96
C VAL A 121 -4.19 6.67 -13.44
N TYR A 122 -3.71 5.76 -12.58
CA TYR A 122 -3.60 4.34 -12.90
C TYR A 122 -4.96 3.75 -13.33
N SER A 123 -5.98 3.97 -12.51
CA SER A 123 -7.34 3.43 -12.75
C SER A 123 -7.96 3.99 -14.03
N PHE A 124 -7.75 5.29 -14.28
CA PHE A 124 -8.24 5.96 -15.49
C PHE A 124 -7.49 5.50 -16.75
N MET A 125 -6.19 5.27 -16.66
CA MET A 125 -5.40 4.77 -17.79
C MET A 125 -5.72 3.31 -18.11
N ILE A 126 -6.01 2.48 -17.11
CA ILE A 126 -6.54 1.13 -17.36
C ILE A 126 -7.91 1.18 -18.02
N PHE A 127 -8.79 2.10 -17.59
CA PHE A 127 -10.07 2.31 -18.27
C PHE A 127 -9.89 2.65 -19.76
N ILE A 128 -8.93 3.53 -20.09
CA ILE A 128 -8.59 3.84 -21.49
C ILE A 128 -8.08 2.59 -22.22
N ASN A 129 -7.18 1.81 -21.62
CA ASN A 129 -6.68 0.55 -22.20
C ASN A 129 -7.81 -0.48 -22.42
N ALA A 130 -8.85 -0.45 -21.60
CA ALA A 130 -10.02 -1.30 -21.77
C ALA A 130 -10.89 -0.88 -22.97
N LEU A 131 -10.89 0.40 -23.34
CA LEU A 131 -11.57 0.89 -24.56
C LEU A 131 -10.78 0.54 -25.84
N PHE A 132 -9.46 0.58 -25.78
CA PHE A 132 -8.59 0.24 -26.92
C PHE A 132 -8.26 -1.26 -26.93
N GLU A 133 -9.14 -2.06 -27.54
CA GLU A 133 -8.99 -3.52 -27.61
C GLU A 133 -7.67 -3.97 -28.28
N THR A 134 -7.13 -3.20 -29.22
CA THR A 134 -5.94 -3.56 -30.03
C THR A 134 -4.61 -3.41 -29.30
N TRP A 135 -4.57 -2.74 -28.14
CA TRP A 135 -3.29 -2.50 -27.45
C TRP A 135 -2.81 -3.75 -26.70
N PRO A 136 -1.52 -4.09 -26.78
CA PRO A 136 -0.96 -5.24 -26.07
C PRO A 136 -0.90 -4.97 -24.55
N VAL A 137 -0.78 -6.02 -23.73
CA VAL A 137 -0.78 -5.89 -22.26
C VAL A 137 0.37 -5.01 -21.77
N GLU A 138 1.51 -5.07 -22.46
CA GLU A 138 2.72 -4.31 -22.18
C GLU A 138 2.50 -2.80 -22.24
N MET A 139 1.51 -2.31 -23.00
CA MET A 139 1.19 -0.88 -23.02
C MET A 139 0.67 -0.36 -21.68
N ILE A 140 0.08 -1.23 -20.84
CA ILE A 140 -0.38 -0.87 -19.50
C ILE A 140 0.81 -0.43 -18.62
N LEU A 141 1.99 -1.04 -18.83
CA LEU A 141 3.21 -0.69 -18.10
C LEU A 141 3.60 0.78 -18.34
N PHE A 142 3.55 1.21 -19.61
CA PHE A 142 3.94 2.57 -20.01
C PHE A 142 2.86 3.60 -19.72
N THR A 143 1.58 3.23 -19.89
CA THR A 143 0.45 4.16 -19.81
C THR A 143 -0.10 4.30 -18.38
N ALA A 144 -0.17 3.22 -17.61
CA ALA A 144 -0.74 3.22 -16.27
C ALA A 144 0.34 3.10 -15.18
N SER A 145 1.16 2.05 -15.23
CA SER A 145 2.09 1.74 -14.13
C SER A 145 3.18 2.80 -13.98
N PHE A 146 3.82 3.24 -15.07
CA PHE A 146 4.92 4.20 -14.99
C PHE A 146 4.47 5.59 -14.49
N PRO A 147 3.40 6.22 -15.03
CA PRO A 147 2.92 7.50 -14.50
C PRO A 147 2.44 7.41 -13.05
N SER A 148 1.78 6.31 -12.68
CA SER A 148 1.37 6.04 -11.31
C SER A 148 2.58 5.91 -10.38
N ALA A 149 3.60 5.14 -10.78
CA ALA A 149 4.81 4.93 -10.01
C ALA A 149 5.58 6.23 -9.74
N LEU A 150 5.58 7.19 -10.67
CA LEU A 150 6.23 8.49 -10.48
C LEU A 150 5.62 9.34 -9.35
N THR A 151 4.36 9.10 -9.00
CA THR A 151 3.70 9.77 -7.87
C THR A 151 3.91 9.02 -6.55
N GLY A 152 4.53 7.84 -6.60
CA GLY A 152 4.70 6.92 -5.49
C GLY A 152 3.44 6.13 -5.10
N SER A 153 2.31 6.36 -5.78
CA SER A 153 1.08 5.54 -5.77
C SER A 153 0.72 5.01 -4.37
N HIS A 154 0.43 3.71 -4.27
CA HIS A 154 0.06 3.00 -3.06
C HIS A 154 1.04 3.27 -1.90
N LEU A 155 2.35 3.11 -2.13
CA LEU A 155 3.37 3.24 -1.10
C LEU A 155 3.35 4.62 -0.41
N THR A 156 3.10 5.67 -1.17
CA THR A 156 3.04 7.03 -0.63
C THR A 156 1.78 7.26 0.19
N VAL A 157 0.64 6.69 -0.21
CA VAL A 157 -0.60 6.73 0.58
C VAL A 157 -0.39 6.04 1.92
N PHE A 158 0.16 4.82 1.94
CA PHE A 158 0.48 4.10 3.18
C PHE A 158 1.38 4.91 4.10
N MET A 159 2.52 5.36 3.54
CA MET A 159 3.48 6.15 4.30
C MET A 159 2.80 7.40 4.90
N ALA A 160 2.09 8.18 4.09
CA ALA A 160 1.48 9.41 4.54
C ALA A 160 0.40 9.18 5.62
N CYS A 161 -0.43 8.14 5.50
CA CYS A 161 -1.43 7.78 6.50
C CYS A 161 -0.78 7.39 7.85
N PHE A 162 0.20 6.49 7.84
CA PHE A 162 0.89 6.07 9.07
C PHE A 162 1.67 7.21 9.73
N THR A 163 2.35 8.03 8.93
CA THR A 163 3.09 9.18 9.47
C THR A 163 2.14 10.23 10.05
N TYR A 164 1.04 10.55 9.36
CA TYR A 164 0.01 11.46 9.87
C TYR A 164 -0.62 10.94 11.18
N LEU A 165 -0.90 9.64 11.25
CA LEU A 165 -1.39 9.02 12.47
C LEU A 165 -0.40 9.17 13.63
N SER A 166 0.89 8.92 13.36
CA SER A 166 1.93 9.04 14.38
C SER A 166 2.11 10.47 14.89
N ASP A 167 1.90 11.47 14.02
CA ASP A 167 2.01 12.90 14.33
C ASP A 167 0.78 13.43 15.10
N THR A 168 -0.41 12.85 14.87
CA THR A 168 -1.67 13.29 15.51
C THR A 168 -2.03 12.53 16.78
N THR A 169 -1.32 11.45 17.10
CA THR A 169 -1.63 10.59 18.25
C THR A 169 -0.70 10.83 19.44
N THR A 170 -1.30 10.91 20.63
CA THR A 170 -0.56 10.88 21.91
C THR A 170 -0.12 9.46 22.24
N SER A 171 0.91 9.31 23.09
CA SER A 171 1.48 8.01 23.46
C SER A 171 0.47 7.01 24.02
N GLU A 172 -0.55 7.48 24.74
CA GLU A 172 -1.60 6.63 25.32
C GLU A 172 -2.59 6.10 24.28
N GLN A 173 -2.96 6.94 23.30
CA GLN A 173 -3.97 6.60 22.28
C GLN A 173 -3.37 6.01 21.00
N ARG A 174 -2.04 6.10 20.83
CA ARG A 174 -1.34 5.65 19.61
C ARG A 174 -1.65 4.20 19.26
N THR A 175 -1.65 3.30 20.24
CA THR A 175 -1.96 1.88 19.99
C THR A 175 -3.38 1.70 19.45
N LEU A 176 -4.39 2.32 20.09
CA LEU A 176 -5.79 2.19 19.67
C LEU A 176 -6.02 2.77 18.27
N ARG A 177 -5.47 3.95 17.99
CA ARG A 177 -5.60 4.58 16.68
C ARG A 177 -4.87 3.82 15.58
N THR A 178 -3.70 3.24 15.87
CA THR A 178 -3.03 2.33 14.92
C THR A 178 -3.87 1.09 14.64
N THR A 179 -4.48 0.49 15.67
CA THR A 179 -5.36 -0.66 15.45
C THR A 179 -6.61 -0.30 14.64
N LEU A 180 -7.19 0.89 14.82
CA LEU A 180 -8.32 1.35 14.00
C LEU A 180 -7.92 1.55 12.53
N LEU A 181 -6.73 2.11 12.28
CA LEU A 181 -6.20 2.25 10.92
C LEU A 181 -5.94 0.88 10.27
N GLU A 182 -5.42 -0.09 11.03
CA GLU A 182 -5.24 -1.46 10.56
C GLU A 182 -6.57 -2.15 10.26
N VAL A 183 -7.60 -1.97 11.09
CA VAL A 183 -8.96 -2.47 10.80
C VAL A 183 -9.51 -1.82 9.53
N ALA A 184 -9.35 -0.51 9.37
CA ALA A 184 -9.77 0.19 8.15
C ALA A 184 -9.03 -0.30 6.89
N TYR A 185 -7.81 -0.83 7.04
CA TYR A 185 -7.04 -1.45 5.96
C TYR A 185 -7.44 -2.91 5.68
N LEU A 186 -7.69 -3.72 6.71
CA LEU A 186 -7.95 -5.15 6.54
C LEU A 186 -9.40 -5.46 6.19
N LEU A 187 -10.35 -4.71 6.74
CA LEU A 187 -11.79 -4.96 6.58
C LEU A 187 -12.26 -4.87 5.11
N PRO A 188 -11.78 -3.93 4.28
CA PRO A 188 -12.16 -3.87 2.87
C PRO A 188 -11.59 -5.01 2.01
N MET A 189 -10.62 -5.80 2.47
CA MET A 189 -10.04 -6.87 1.66
C MET A 189 -11.06 -7.95 1.25
N PRO A 190 -11.71 -8.66 2.19
CA PRO A 190 -12.72 -9.65 1.83
C PRO A 190 -13.99 -8.99 1.27
N ILE A 191 -14.39 -7.84 1.83
CA ILE A 191 -15.62 -7.15 1.45
C ILE A 191 -15.51 -6.59 0.03
N GLY A 192 -14.38 -5.97 -0.30
CA GLY A 192 -14.12 -5.42 -1.63
C GLY A 192 -14.12 -6.50 -2.69
N VAL A 193 -13.44 -7.63 -2.46
CA VAL A 193 -13.44 -8.75 -3.43
C VAL A 193 -14.84 -9.33 -3.63
N ALA A 194 -15.59 -9.55 -2.55
CA ALA A 194 -16.98 -10.03 -2.65
C ALA A 194 -17.89 -9.03 -3.37
N PHE A 195 -17.77 -7.74 -3.04
CA PHE A 195 -18.53 -6.67 -3.66
C PHE A 195 -18.17 -6.51 -5.15
N GLY A 196 -16.89 -6.57 -5.50
CA GLY A 196 -16.41 -6.52 -6.87
C GLY A 196 -16.91 -7.68 -7.71
N SER A 197 -16.88 -8.90 -7.17
CA SER A 197 -17.43 -10.08 -7.85
C SER A 197 -18.94 -9.98 -8.08
N TYR A 198 -19.68 -9.46 -7.09
CA TYR A 198 -21.11 -9.19 -7.23
C TYR A 198 -21.39 -8.13 -8.31
N LEU A 199 -20.64 -7.04 -8.30
CA LEU A 199 -20.81 -5.93 -9.24
C LEU A 199 -20.48 -6.35 -10.68
N PHE A 200 -19.41 -7.12 -10.87
CA PHE A 200 -18.99 -7.64 -12.17
C PHE A 200 -19.98 -8.63 -12.78
N ASN A 201 -20.53 -9.55 -11.98
CA ASN A 201 -21.46 -10.59 -12.46
C ASN A 201 -22.92 -10.14 -12.52
N GLY A 202 -23.30 -9.10 -11.78
CA GLY A 202 -24.66 -8.56 -11.77
C GLY A 202 -24.81 -7.32 -12.67
N PRO A 203 -24.84 -6.11 -12.07
CA PRO A 203 -25.27 -4.88 -12.74
C PRO A 203 -24.35 -4.40 -13.87
N LEU A 204 -23.08 -4.80 -13.90
CA LEU A 204 -22.13 -4.38 -14.94
C LEU A 204 -22.03 -5.35 -16.12
N TYR A 205 -22.78 -6.47 -16.14
CA TYR A 205 -22.80 -7.44 -17.23
C TYR A 205 -21.40 -7.83 -17.75
N ARG A 206 -20.44 -8.07 -16.84
CA ARG A 206 -19.03 -8.39 -17.15
C ARG A 206 -18.25 -7.32 -17.94
N SER A 207 -18.66 -6.05 -17.86
CA SER A 207 -17.91 -4.94 -18.43
C SER A 207 -16.69 -4.57 -17.56
N TYR A 208 -15.49 -4.80 -18.10
CA TYR A 208 -14.23 -4.40 -17.46
C TYR A 208 -14.16 -2.87 -17.24
N GLY A 209 -14.53 -2.08 -18.25
CA GLY A 209 -14.49 -0.62 -18.18
C GLY A 209 -15.37 -0.06 -17.07
N GLY A 210 -16.56 -0.63 -16.86
CA GLY A 210 -17.47 -0.20 -15.81
C GLY A 210 -16.90 -0.42 -14.39
N MET A 211 -16.18 -1.51 -14.17
CA MET A 211 -15.51 -1.78 -12.89
C MET A 211 -14.41 -0.76 -12.60
N PHE A 212 -13.60 -0.40 -13.60
CA PHE A 212 -12.55 0.61 -13.44
C PHE A 212 -13.11 2.03 -13.22
N LEU A 213 -14.29 2.34 -13.76
CA LEU A 213 -15.01 3.57 -13.44
C LEU A 213 -15.47 3.61 -11.99
N VAL A 214 -16.00 2.51 -11.46
CA VAL A 214 -16.41 2.41 -10.04
C VAL A 214 -15.21 2.59 -9.11
N ASN A 215 -14.07 1.98 -9.43
CA ASN A 215 -12.82 2.19 -8.71
C ASN A 215 -12.37 3.66 -8.73
N SER A 216 -12.43 4.29 -9.92
CA SER A 216 -12.10 5.72 -10.07
C SER A 216 -13.01 6.62 -9.24
N LEU A 217 -14.30 6.26 -9.10
CA LEU A 217 -15.25 6.99 -8.23
C LEU A 217 -14.88 6.86 -6.74
N PHE A 218 -14.54 5.68 -6.25
CA PHE A 218 -14.10 5.51 -4.86
C PHE A 218 -12.80 6.27 -4.58
N LEU A 219 -11.84 6.25 -5.50
CA LEU A 219 -10.61 7.03 -5.38
C LEU A 219 -10.89 8.54 -5.43
N PHE A 220 -11.81 8.99 -6.27
CA PHE A 220 -12.22 10.39 -6.33
C PHE A 220 -12.86 10.85 -5.02
N ILE A 221 -13.75 10.04 -4.43
CA ILE A 221 -14.35 10.32 -3.11
C ILE A 221 -13.25 10.39 -2.03
N ALA A 222 -12.27 9.49 -2.07
CA ALA A 222 -11.13 9.52 -1.14
C ALA A 222 -10.32 10.81 -1.28
N ILE A 223 -10.03 11.26 -2.51
CA ILE A 223 -9.31 12.51 -2.79
C ILE A 223 -10.10 13.72 -2.27
N VAL A 224 -11.41 13.78 -2.54
CA VAL A 224 -12.29 14.85 -2.07
C VAL A 224 -12.33 14.89 -0.55
N TYR A 225 -12.51 13.74 0.10
CA TYR A 225 -12.47 13.64 1.56
C TYR A 225 -11.13 14.12 2.12
N THR A 226 -10.01 13.65 1.55
CA THR A 226 -8.68 14.07 1.96
C THR A 226 -8.48 15.58 1.78
N PHE A 227 -9.01 16.15 0.70
CA PHE A 227 -8.88 17.57 0.41
C PHE A 227 -9.64 18.44 1.41
N PHE A 228 -10.86 18.06 1.80
CA PHE A 228 -11.68 18.87 2.71
C PHE A 228 -11.43 18.61 4.19
N VAL A 229 -11.20 17.35 4.60
CA VAL A 229 -11.15 16.97 6.02
C VAL A 229 -9.74 17.06 6.60
N ILE A 230 -8.70 16.73 5.82
CA ILE A 230 -7.35 16.67 6.36
C ILE A 230 -6.73 18.08 6.36
N PRO A 231 -6.25 18.58 7.50
CA PRO A 231 -5.59 19.88 7.59
C PRO A 231 -4.25 19.89 6.84
N TRP A 232 -3.87 21.08 6.35
CA TRP A 232 -2.67 21.25 5.52
C TRP A 232 -1.35 20.97 6.28
N ARG A 233 -1.29 21.28 7.58
CA ARG A 233 -0.09 21.10 8.41
C ARG A 233 -0.42 20.43 9.75
N THR A 234 0.35 19.40 10.07
CA THR A 234 0.34 18.71 11.37
C THR A 234 1.43 19.23 12.31
N ARG A 235 2.48 19.89 11.78
CA ARG A 235 3.58 20.51 12.53
C ARG A 235 3.88 21.92 12.02
N ASP A 236 4.37 22.78 12.92
CA ASP A 236 5.02 24.03 12.54
C ASP A 236 6.34 23.73 11.83
N SER A 237 6.62 24.45 10.74
CA SER A 237 7.78 24.18 9.90
C SER A 237 9.06 24.42 10.69
N LEU A 238 10.00 23.46 10.62
CA LEU A 238 11.38 23.75 10.96
C LEU A 238 11.86 24.86 9.99
N GLU A 239 12.19 26.03 10.50
CA GLU A 239 12.88 27.08 9.74
C GLU A 239 14.17 26.48 9.17
N GLY A 240 14.27 26.32 7.85
CA GLY A 240 15.48 25.76 7.23
C GLY A 240 15.32 25.29 5.78
N ASP A 241 15.81 26.14 4.88
CA ASP A 241 16.27 25.92 3.49
C ASP A 241 15.34 25.13 2.53
N TYR A 242 14.87 25.80 1.49
CA TYR A 242 13.82 25.37 0.55
C TYR A 242 14.26 24.27 -0.44
N ASN A 243 15.51 23.81 -0.37
CA ASN A 243 16.08 22.80 -1.27
C ASN A 243 15.69 21.36 -0.87
N ALA A 244 14.40 21.05 -1.03
CA ALA A 244 13.76 19.84 -0.55
C ALA A 244 14.06 18.54 -1.34
N CYS A 245 14.90 18.61 -2.39
CA CYS A 245 15.23 17.47 -3.25
C CYS A 245 16.74 17.35 -3.49
N THR A 246 17.56 17.38 -2.44
CA THR A 246 19.01 17.24 -2.60
C THR A 246 19.45 15.79 -2.34
N ILE A 247 20.21 15.18 -3.27
CA ILE A 247 20.87 13.85 -3.14
C ILE A 247 21.67 13.72 -1.83
N LYS A 248 22.10 14.85 -1.27
CA LYS A 248 22.74 14.96 0.04
C LYS A 248 21.89 14.36 1.19
N HIS A 249 20.56 14.44 1.11
CA HIS A 249 19.67 13.79 2.07
C HIS A 249 19.64 12.27 1.92
N PHE A 250 19.65 11.75 0.69
CA PHE A 250 19.77 10.31 0.45
C PHE A 250 21.07 9.76 1.05
N SER A 251 22.19 10.46 0.83
CA SER A 251 23.48 10.12 1.44
C SER A 251 23.44 10.19 2.98
N ASN A 252 22.76 11.20 3.55
CA ASN A 252 22.59 11.31 4.99
C ASN A 252 21.73 10.19 5.58
N THR A 253 20.65 9.77 4.91
CA THR A 253 19.82 8.64 5.34
C THR A 253 20.62 7.33 5.30
N LEU A 254 21.38 7.08 4.22
CA LEU A 254 22.29 5.93 4.17
C LEU A 254 23.35 5.99 5.27
N LYS A 255 23.91 7.18 5.53
CA LYS A 255 24.86 7.40 6.63
C LYS A 255 24.20 7.11 7.98
N THR A 256 22.92 7.44 8.18
CA THR A 256 22.20 7.15 9.44
C THR A 256 21.99 5.66 9.73
N LEU A 257 22.05 4.80 8.70
CA LEU A 257 22.05 3.33 8.86
C LEU A 257 23.40 2.81 9.38
N VAL A 258 24.49 3.52 9.04
CA VAL A 258 25.87 3.13 9.40
C VAL A 258 26.36 3.82 10.69
N THR A 259 25.70 4.91 11.09
CA THR A 259 26.12 5.69 12.26
C THR A 259 25.89 4.92 13.57
N LYS A 260 26.89 4.90 14.45
CA LYS A 260 26.85 4.18 15.74
C LYS A 260 25.87 4.88 16.70
N ARG A 261 24.83 4.17 17.16
CA ARG A 261 23.85 4.68 18.13
C ARG A 261 24.12 4.11 19.53
N LYS A 262 23.88 4.92 20.58
CA LYS A 262 23.95 4.49 21.98
C LYS A 262 22.80 3.49 22.30
N GLU A 263 23.03 2.61 23.27
CA GLU A 263 22.05 1.62 23.80
C GLU A 263 21.61 0.45 22.88
N GLY A 264 22.43 -0.05 21.96
CA GLY A 264 22.08 -1.27 21.20
C GLY A 264 20.91 -1.13 20.21
N ARG A 265 20.30 0.07 20.09
CA ARG A 265 19.19 0.38 19.17
C ARG A 265 19.53 0.17 17.68
N ARG A 266 20.82 0.11 17.34
CA ARG A 266 21.28 -0.27 15.99
C ARG A 266 20.90 -1.71 15.65
N LEU A 267 21.04 -2.64 16.61
CA LEU A 267 20.65 -4.03 16.42
C LEU A 267 19.14 -4.13 16.18
N LEU A 268 18.34 -3.38 16.95
CA LEU A 268 16.89 -3.36 16.81
C LEU A 268 16.44 -2.83 15.44
N LEU A 269 17.09 -1.77 14.93
CA LEU A 269 16.82 -1.26 13.57
C LEU A 269 17.21 -2.27 12.48
N ILE A 270 18.36 -2.92 12.60
CA ILE A 270 18.80 -3.96 11.66
C ILE A 270 17.84 -5.15 11.70
N LEU A 271 17.41 -5.58 12.89
CA LEU A 271 16.41 -6.65 13.05
C LEU A 271 15.06 -6.26 12.44
N CYS A 272 14.61 -5.01 12.59
CA CYS A 272 13.40 -4.53 11.92
C CYS A 272 13.55 -4.56 10.39
N LEU A 273 14.68 -4.13 9.85
CA LEU A 273 14.93 -4.15 8.40
C LEU A 273 15.00 -5.58 7.84
N ILE A 274 15.65 -6.50 8.57
CA ILE A 274 15.69 -7.92 8.22
C ILE A 274 14.29 -8.54 8.32
N GLY A 275 13.53 -8.22 9.37
CA GLY A 275 12.15 -8.68 9.54
C GLY A 275 11.24 -8.20 8.41
N LEU A 276 11.36 -6.94 7.98
CA LEU A 276 10.65 -6.41 6.81
C LEU A 276 11.08 -7.14 5.52
N ALA A 277 12.38 -7.36 5.31
CA ALA A 277 12.87 -8.07 4.14
C ALA A 277 12.32 -9.51 4.09
N LEU A 278 12.35 -10.23 5.20
CA LEU A 278 11.79 -11.58 5.32
C LEU A 278 10.28 -11.58 5.08
N TYR A 279 9.55 -10.60 5.61
CA TYR A 279 8.11 -10.44 5.37
C TYR A 279 7.79 -10.24 3.88
N THR A 280 8.58 -9.41 3.19
CA THR A 280 8.40 -9.20 1.74
C THR A 280 8.73 -10.44 0.92
N LEU A 281 9.78 -11.18 1.30
CA LEU A 281 10.14 -12.46 0.66
C LEU A 281 9.05 -13.50 0.84
N GLN A 282 8.43 -13.55 2.02
CA GLN A 282 7.34 -14.48 2.33
C GLN A 282 6.11 -14.26 1.43
N ARG A 283 5.72 -13.00 1.19
CA ARG A 283 4.63 -12.68 0.25
C ARG A 283 4.97 -13.07 -1.19
N GLY A 284 6.22 -12.84 -1.62
CA GLY A 284 6.67 -13.23 -2.96
C GLY A 284 6.63 -14.75 -3.17
N MET A 285 7.10 -15.52 -2.19
CA MET A 285 7.10 -17.00 -2.26
C MET A 285 5.68 -17.58 -2.28
N LEU A 286 4.71 -16.97 -1.59
CA LEU A 286 3.32 -17.45 -1.60
C LEU A 286 2.72 -17.43 -3.02
N CYS A 287 3.01 -16.38 -3.80
CA CYS A 287 2.58 -16.29 -5.21
C CYS A 287 3.25 -17.36 -6.08
N PHE A 288 4.54 -17.67 -5.86
CA PHE A 288 5.21 -18.75 -6.59
C PHE A 288 4.67 -20.14 -6.25
N CYS A 289 4.38 -20.41 -4.97
CA CYS A 289 3.83 -21.70 -4.54
C CYS A 289 2.39 -21.94 -5.02
N PHE A 290 1.59 -20.89 -5.26
CA PHE A 290 0.25 -21.06 -5.84
C PHE A 290 0.27 -21.45 -7.33
N VAL A 291 1.30 -21.04 -8.07
CA VAL A 291 1.49 -21.42 -9.48
C VAL A 291 1.92 -22.89 -9.59
N ASP A 292 2.68 -23.39 -8.61
CA ASP A 292 3.16 -24.77 -8.57
C ASP A 292 2.22 -25.65 -7.73
N SER A 293 1.00 -25.86 -8.23
CA SER A 293 0.05 -26.80 -7.64
C SER A 293 0.58 -28.23 -7.76
N ASN A 294 1.39 -28.65 -6.80
CA ASN A 294 1.40 -30.04 -6.34
C ASN A 294 1.49 -30.10 -4.81
N ASN A 295 0.31 -30.04 -4.18
CA ASN A 295 -0.06 -30.86 -3.03
C ASN A 295 0.70 -30.61 -1.70
N ASN A 296 0.63 -29.40 -1.13
CA ASN A 296 0.93 -29.20 0.30
C ASN A 296 0.11 -28.06 0.93
N TYR A 297 -1.17 -28.36 1.24
CA TYR A 297 -2.10 -27.47 1.94
C TYR A 297 -1.63 -27.07 3.36
N LEU A 298 -0.80 -27.90 4.00
CA LEU A 298 -0.27 -27.65 5.34
C LEU A 298 0.75 -26.49 5.38
N PHE A 299 1.57 -26.36 4.33
CA PHE A 299 2.54 -25.26 4.21
C PHE A 299 1.84 -23.93 3.91
N THR A 300 0.81 -23.96 3.06
CA THR A 300 0.03 -22.76 2.72
C THR A 300 -0.69 -22.18 3.93
N LEU A 301 -1.23 -23.03 4.82
CA LEU A 301 -1.89 -22.60 6.06
C LEU A 301 -0.93 -21.94 7.06
N ILE A 302 0.26 -22.53 7.29
CA ILE A 302 1.25 -21.96 8.24
C ILE A 302 1.68 -20.55 7.79
N TYR A 303 1.85 -20.33 6.49
CA TYR A 303 2.26 -19.05 5.93
C TYR A 303 1.13 -18.02 5.83
N LEU A 304 -0.13 -18.46 5.68
CA LEU A 304 -1.32 -17.59 5.74
C LEU A 304 -1.61 -17.07 7.16
N PHE A 305 -1.24 -17.84 8.20
CA PHE A 305 -1.48 -17.48 9.60
C PHE A 305 -0.31 -16.75 10.28
N LEU A 306 0.91 -16.84 9.74
CA LEU A 306 2.07 -16.11 10.27
C LEU A 306 1.90 -14.57 10.34
N PRO A 307 1.23 -13.87 9.39
CA PRO A 307 0.96 -12.44 9.53
C PRO A 307 -0.11 -12.09 10.59
N PHE A 308 -0.84 -13.08 11.13
CA PHE A 308 -1.88 -12.90 12.15
C PHE A 308 -1.41 -13.25 13.57
N LEU A 309 -0.16 -13.67 13.75
CA LEU A 309 0.42 -13.75 15.09
C LEU A 309 0.72 -12.32 15.55
N PRO A 310 -0.04 -11.74 16.50
CA PRO A 310 0.32 -10.45 17.05
C PRO A 310 1.73 -10.56 17.62
N PHE A 311 2.58 -9.60 17.28
CA PHE A 311 3.88 -9.39 17.92
C PHE A 311 3.69 -9.28 19.44
N GLY A 312 3.68 -10.42 20.13
CA GLY A 312 3.58 -10.56 21.58
C GLY A 312 4.89 -10.20 22.29
N TYR A 313 5.60 -9.17 21.81
CA TYR A 313 6.88 -8.75 22.37
C TYR A 313 6.79 -7.55 23.33
N THR A 314 5.60 -7.00 23.58
CA THR A 314 5.41 -5.91 24.56
C THR A 314 5.36 -6.38 26.01
N ARG A 315 5.23 -7.69 26.29
CA ARG A 315 5.17 -8.19 27.68
C ARG A 315 6.52 -8.63 28.27
N PHE A 316 7.55 -8.85 27.46
CA PHE A 316 8.83 -9.38 27.96
C PHE A 316 9.84 -8.30 28.42
N CYS A 317 9.68 -7.04 28.02
CA CYS A 317 10.57 -5.95 28.46
C CYS A 317 10.13 -5.25 29.76
N ARG A 318 8.88 -5.43 30.23
CA ARG A 318 8.42 -4.77 31.47
C ARG A 318 8.96 -5.43 32.76
N ASN A 319 9.34 -6.70 32.71
CA ASN A 319 9.76 -7.44 33.91
C ASN A 319 11.28 -7.50 34.16
N ARG A 320 12.12 -6.91 33.29
CA ARG A 320 13.59 -6.89 33.50
C ARG A 320 14.18 -5.53 33.86
N ILE A 321 13.39 -4.45 33.74
CA ILE A 321 13.83 -3.09 34.08
C ILE A 321 13.46 -2.72 35.53
N SER A 322 12.50 -3.42 36.16
CA SER A 322 12.06 -3.09 37.54
C SER A 322 12.89 -3.74 38.67
N GLN A 323 13.94 -4.51 38.37
CA GLN A 323 14.76 -5.19 39.40
C GLN A 323 16.18 -4.61 39.58
N HIS A 324 16.60 -3.60 38.79
CA HIS A 324 17.99 -3.09 38.84
C HIS A 324 18.16 -1.60 39.19
N VAL A 325 17.13 -0.90 39.67
CA VAL A 325 17.24 0.55 40.02
C VAL A 325 16.83 0.88 41.48
N CYS A 326 16.61 -0.12 42.34
CA CYS A 326 16.41 0.12 43.78
C CYS A 326 17.59 -0.42 44.59
N HIS A 327 18.74 0.27 44.55
CA HIS A 327 19.69 0.36 45.66
C HIS A 327 20.79 1.37 45.28
N SER A 328 21.08 2.30 46.19
CA SER A 328 22.09 3.38 46.14
C SER A 328 21.61 4.73 45.60
N CYS A 329 21.06 5.54 46.51
CA CYS A 329 21.67 6.82 46.91
C CYS A 329 20.88 7.39 48.10
N TYR A 330 21.43 7.17 49.29
CA TYR A 330 21.47 8.19 50.35
C TYR A 330 22.56 9.21 49.99
#